data_AF-A0A8T6SPY3-F1
#
_entry.id   AF-A0A8T6SPY3-F1
#
_cell.length_a   1.000
_cell.length_b   1.000
_cell.length_c   1.000
_cell.angle_alpha   90.00
_cell.angle_beta   90.00
_cell.angle_gamma   90.00
#
_symmetry.space_group_name_H-M   'P 1'
#
loop_
_entity.id
_entity.type
_entity.pdbx_description
1 polymer ?
#
loop_
_entity_poly.entity_id
_entity_poly.type
_entity_poly.pdbx_seq_one_letter_code
_entity_poly.pdbx_strand_id
1 'polypeptide(L)' 'HVCKPKFKNAFENVLKFIENASKEFNTEITTVTIPEVDIPKVREMARKMGVAFRIREYIPCFW' A
#
# COMPACT_ATOMS: atom_id res chain seq x y z
N HIS A 1 4.01 3.54 14.73
CA HIS A 1 3.68 4.99 14.79
C HIS A 1 3.46 5.66 13.43
N VAL A 2 3.73 4.96 12.31
CA VAL A 2 3.75 5.54 10.95
C VAL A 2 2.35 5.83 10.40
N CYS A 3 1.47 4.83 10.37
CA CYS A 3 0.11 4.99 9.89
C CYS A 3 -0.84 5.36 11.05
N LYS A 4 -1.49 6.52 10.98
CA LYS A 4 -2.45 7.04 11.97
C LYS A 4 -3.78 7.39 11.30
N PRO A 5 -4.59 6.40 10.90
CA PRO A 5 -5.83 6.66 10.19
C PRO A 5 -6.84 7.41 11.08
N LYS A 6 -7.48 8.44 10.53
CA LYS A 6 -8.53 9.22 11.22
C LYS A 6 -9.86 8.45 11.33
N PHE A 7 -10.11 7.55 10.38
CA PHE A 7 -11.37 6.82 10.25
C PHE A 7 -11.23 5.37 10.72
N LYS A 8 -12.31 4.82 11.27
CA LYS A 8 -12.39 3.38 11.58
C LYS A 8 -12.37 2.58 10.27
N ASN A 9 -11.78 1.39 10.31
CA ASN A 9 -11.67 0.46 9.17
C ASN A 9 -11.05 1.10 7.91
N ALA A 10 -10.14 2.06 8.09
CA ALA A 10 -9.51 2.77 6.98
C ALA A 10 -8.73 1.82 6.07
N PHE A 11 -8.08 0.81 6.65
CA PHE A 11 -7.32 -0.17 5.90
C PHE A 11 -8.22 -0.98 4.97
N GLU A 12 -9.29 -1.58 5.51
CA GLU A 12 -10.25 -2.40 4.76
C GLU A 12 -10.94 -1.58 3.66
N ASN A 13 -11.27 -0.32 3.94
CA ASN A 13 -11.89 0.56 2.95
C ASN A 13 -10.92 0.95 1.82
N VAL A 14 -9.63 1.13 2.11
CA VAL A 14 -8.61 1.33 1.07
C VAL A 14 -8.46 0.08 0.21
N LEU A 15 -8.49 -1.12 0.80
CA LEU A 15 -8.45 -2.37 0.01
C LEU A 15 -9.65 -2.47 -0.95
N LYS A 16 -10.86 -2.17 -0.48
CA LYS A 16 -12.07 -2.11 -1.32
C LYS A 16 -11.97 -1.06 -2.41
N PHE A 17 -11.38 0.09 -2.09
CA PHE A 17 -11.15 1.15 -3.07
C PHE A 17 -10.21 0.67 -4.17
N ILE A 18 -9.11 0.01 -3.82
CA ILE A 18 -8.15 -0.56 -4.78
C ILE A 18 -8.83 -1.60 -5.68
N GLU A 19 -9.62 -2.51 -5.10
CA GLU A 19 -10.34 -3.55 -5.85
C GLU A 19 -11.36 -2.97 -6.85
N ASN A 20 -12.01 -1.86 -6.51
CA ASN A 20 -12.94 -1.20 -7.43
C ASN A 20 -12.21 -0.36 -8.47
N ALA A 21 -11.14 0.34 -8.07
CA ALA A 21 -10.33 1.13 -8.99
C ALA A 21 -9.62 0.26 -10.04
N SER A 22 -9.15 -0.93 -9.66
CA SER A 22 -8.44 -1.84 -10.58
C SER A 22 -9.30 -2.37 -11.72
N LYS A 23 -10.64 -2.32 -11.60
CA LYS A 23 -11.57 -2.72 -12.67
C LYS A 23 -11.62 -1.69 -13.81
N GLU A 24 -11.39 -0.43 -13.49
CA GLU A 24 -11.54 0.70 -14.42
C GLU A 24 -10.18 1.35 -14.78
N PHE A 25 -9.17 1.18 -13.92
CA PHE A 25 -7.87 1.85 -14.03
C PHE A 25 -6.70 0.92 -13.78
N ASN A 26 -5.58 1.18 -14.47
CA ASN A 26 -4.29 0.58 -14.17
C ASN A 26 -3.81 1.01 -12.78
N THR A 27 -4.04 0.15 -11.79
CA THR A 27 -3.78 0.45 -10.38
C THR A 27 -2.48 -0.20 -9.92
N GLU A 28 -1.68 0.54 -9.14
CA GLU A 28 -0.40 0.08 -8.57
C GLU A 28 -0.41 0.29 -7.05
N ILE A 29 -0.10 -0.76 -6.29
CA ILE A 29 0.21 -0.64 -4.87
C ILE A 29 1.69 -0.31 -4.71
N THR A 30 1.94 0.82 -4.05
CA THR A 30 3.30 1.25 -3.74
C THR A 30 3.57 1.15 -2.25
N THR A 31 4.75 0.67 -1.88
CA THR A 31 5.22 0.64 -0.48
C THR A 31 6.58 1.31 -0.31
N VAL A 32 6.86 1.82 0.90
CA VAL A 32 8.14 2.43 1.25
C VAL A 32 9.01 1.49 2.09
N THR A 33 10.34 1.54 1.91
CA THR A 33 11.29 0.71 2.65
C THR A 33 11.58 1.29 4.04
N ILE A 34 10.66 1.08 4.98
CA ILE A 34 10.87 1.42 6.39
C ILE A 34 10.77 0.15 7.26
N PRO A 35 11.44 0.09 8.42
CA PRO A 35 11.45 -1.09 9.28
C PRO A 35 10.05 -1.56 9.71
N GLU A 36 9.09 -0.65 9.84
CA GLU A 36 7.72 -0.95 10.28
C GLU A 36 6.85 -1.60 9.20
N VAL A 37 7.32 -1.65 7.95
CA VAL A 37 6.54 -2.17 6.82
C VAL A 37 6.99 -3.58 6.46
N ASP A 38 6.03 -4.50 6.47
CA ASP A 38 6.21 -5.88 6.00
C ASP A 38 6.06 -5.94 4.47
N ILE A 39 7.16 -5.70 3.75
CA ILE A 39 7.21 -5.69 2.28
C ILE A 39 6.70 -7.01 1.67
N PRO A 40 7.11 -8.21 2.15
CA PRO A 40 6.58 -9.48 1.66
C PRO A 40 5.05 -9.58 1.74
N LYS A 41 4.44 -9.17 2.87
CA LYS A 41 2.97 -9.19 2.99
C LYS A 41 2.30 -8.22 2.04
N VAL A 42 2.85 -7.01 1.84
CA VAL A 42 2.28 -6.05 0.89
C VAL A 42 2.36 -6.58 -0.54
N ARG A 43 3.47 -7.20 -0.92
CA ARG A 43 3.63 -7.86 -2.22
C ARG A 43 2.59 -8.97 -2.42
N GLU A 44 2.35 -9.79 -1.39
CA GLU A 44 1.35 -10.84 -1.46
C GLU A 44 -0.07 -10.28 -1.62
N MET A 45 -0.39 -9.19 -0.91
CA MET A 45 -1.69 -8.50 -1.06
C MET A 45 -1.89 -7.98 -2.48
N ALA A 46 -0.88 -7.30 -3.05
CA ALA A 46 -0.94 -6.82 -4.42
C ALA A 46 -1.14 -7.97 -5.43
N ARG A 47 -0.43 -9.09 -5.24
CA ARG A 47 -0.59 -10.30 -6.05
C ARG A 47 -2.01 -10.87 -5.95
N LYS A 48 -2.58 -10.96 -4.74
CA LYS A 48 -3.94 -11.46 -4.52
C LYS A 48 -5.00 -10.56 -5.17
N MET A 49 -4.74 -9.26 -5.25
CA MET A 49 -5.62 -8.26 -5.88
C MET A 49 -5.39 -8.12 -7.39
N GLY A 50 -4.39 -8.78 -7.96
CA GLY A 50 -4.07 -8.70 -9.39
C GLY A 50 -3.57 -7.33 -9.85
N VAL A 51 -3.03 -6.52 -8.93
CA VAL A 51 -2.54 -5.16 -9.22
C VAL A 51 -1.02 -5.09 -9.26
N ALA A 52 -0.47 -4.10 -9.96
CA ALA A 52 0.97 -3.87 -10.01
C ALA A 52 1.53 -3.56 -8.61
N PHE A 53 2.81 -3.83 -8.39
CA PHE A 53 3.48 -3.61 -7.12
C PHE A 53 4.83 -2.92 -7.30
N ARG A 54 5.04 -1.85 -6.53
CA ARG A 54 6.28 -1.06 -6.55
C ARG A 54 6.81 -0.80 -5.16
N ILE A 55 8.13 -0.95 -5.00
CA ILE A 55 8.85 -0.57 -3.80
C ILE A 55 9.52 0.78 -4.05
N ARG A 56 9.45 1.67 -3.07
CA ARG A 56 10.14 2.97 -3.07
C ARG A 56 11.06 3.06 -1.87
N GLU A 57 12.29 3.51 -2.10
CA GLU A 57 13.21 3.75 -1.01
C GLU A 57 12.72 4.92 -0.16
N TYR A 58 12.72 4.72 1.16
CA TYR A 58 12.51 5.80 2.10
C TYR A 58 13.81 6.58 2.27
N ILE A 59 13.82 7.83 1.83
CA ILE A 59 14.95 8.74 1.98
C ILE A 59 14.72 9.55 3.25
N PRO A 60 15.40 9.24 4.38
CA PRO A 60 15.33 10.08 5.56
C PRO A 60 15.91 11.47 5.20
N CYS A 61 15.09 12.51 5.30
CA CYS A 61 15.54 13.88 5.16
C CYS A 61 16.48 14.22 6.32
N PHE A 62 17.78 14.27 6.05
CA PHE A 62 18.74 14.97 6.89
C PHE A 62 18.68 16.45 6.50
N TRP A 63 17.95 17.26 7.27
CA TRP A 63 18.03 18.72 7.27
C TRP A 63 18.63 19.18 8.59
#